data_AF-A0A699W0Z0-F1
#
_entry.id   AF-A0A699W0Z0-F1
#
_cell.length_a   1.000
_cell.length_b   1.000
_cell.length_c   1.000
_cell.angle_alpha   90.00
_cell.angle_beta   90.00
_cell.angle_gamma   90.00
#
_symmetry.space_group_name_H-M   'P 1'
#
loop_
_entity.id
_entity.type
_entity.pdbx_description
1 polymer ?
#
loop_
_entity_poly.entity_id
_entity_poly.type
_entity_poly.pdbx_seq_one_letter_code
_entity_poly.pdbx_strand_id
1 'polypeptide(L)'
;RERLWSVISRARLAVLTKFPVAAAMQALRVSSFMHKPSLLAIETLIMIGPFLSNSGRFLDAWTLFGTTIRLAQAIGLHRHPKYLDPAPPTQSECAIRQTLWWWLLHMDEQYSMTLGRPLGISGIGDCPPPHELTTDP
;
A
#
# COMPACT_ATOMS: atom_id res chain seq x y z
N ARG A 1 -1.36 -11.57 16.41
CA ARG A 1 -1.27 -11.55 14.92
C ARG A 1 -2.62 -11.93 14.26
N GLU A 2 -3.26 -13.05 14.63
CA GLU A 2 -4.55 -13.49 14.06
C GLU A 2 -5.78 -12.61 14.37
N ARG A 3 -5.80 -11.92 15.53
CA ARG A 3 -6.91 -11.04 15.92
C ARG A 3 -6.98 -9.72 15.14
N LEU A 4 -5.84 -9.20 14.66
CA LEU A 4 -5.82 -8.03 13.78
C LEU A 4 -6.40 -8.39 12.41
N TRP A 5 -6.03 -9.57 11.88
CA TRP A 5 -6.54 -10.08 10.61
C TRP A 5 -8.03 -10.39 10.64
N SER A 6 -8.58 -10.86 11.76
CA SER A 6 -10.01 -11.19 11.88
C SER A 6 -10.93 -9.97 12.05
N VAL A 7 -10.45 -8.90 12.70
CA VAL A 7 -11.18 -7.62 12.81
C VAL A 7 -11.10 -6.84 11.49
N ILE A 8 -9.93 -6.87 10.85
CA ILE A 8 -9.72 -6.29 9.53
C ILE A 8 -10.52 -7.04 8.47
N SER A 9 -10.60 -8.38 8.50
CA SER A 9 -11.33 -9.16 7.47
C SER A 9 -12.83 -8.91 7.48
N ARG A 10 -13.46 -8.76 8.65
CA ARG A 10 -14.92 -8.59 8.75
C ARG A 10 -15.40 -7.19 8.37
N ALA A 11 -14.63 -6.14 8.67
CA ALA A 11 -14.93 -4.77 8.21
C ALA A 11 -14.48 -4.53 6.76
N ARG A 12 -13.41 -5.18 6.28
CA ARG A 12 -12.91 -5.07 4.88
C ARG A 12 -13.83 -5.73 3.85
N LEU A 13 -14.51 -6.84 4.17
CA LEU A 13 -15.34 -7.56 3.17
C LEU A 13 -16.44 -6.68 2.54
N ALA A 14 -17.00 -5.72 3.29
CA ALA A 14 -18.05 -4.83 2.78
C ALA A 14 -17.50 -3.66 1.93
N VAL A 15 -16.34 -3.11 2.28
CA VAL A 15 -15.69 -2.03 1.51
C VAL A 15 -15.08 -2.57 0.21
N LEU A 16 -14.57 -3.81 0.23
CA LEU A 16 -13.88 -4.43 -0.91
C LEU A 16 -14.82 -5.06 -1.96
N THR A 17 -16.12 -5.18 -1.68
CA THR A 17 -17.10 -5.71 -2.66
C THR A 17 -17.81 -4.62 -3.45
N LYS A 18 -17.75 -3.36 -2.99
CA LYS A 18 -18.41 -2.19 -3.62
C LYS A 18 -17.46 -1.02 -3.91
N PHE A 19 -16.15 -1.24 -3.94
CA PHE A 19 -15.20 -0.20 -4.31
C PHE A 19 -15.41 0.21 -5.78
N PRO A 20 -15.65 1.49 -6.11
CA PRO A 20 -15.95 1.92 -7.47
C PRO A 20 -14.66 2.03 -8.31
N VAL A 21 -14.03 0.89 -8.61
CA VAL A 21 -12.72 0.81 -9.30
C VAL A 21 -12.68 1.66 -10.57
N ALA A 22 -13.74 1.60 -11.39
CA ALA A 22 -13.79 2.35 -12.64
C ALA A 22 -13.71 3.88 -12.43
N ALA A 23 -14.46 4.40 -11.45
CA ALA A 23 -14.42 5.83 -11.13
C ALA A 23 -13.07 6.23 -10.51
N ALA A 24 -12.53 5.41 -9.63
CA ALA A 24 -11.21 5.62 -9.02
C ALA A 24 -10.10 5.67 -10.08
N MET A 25 -10.09 4.71 -11.02
CA MET A 25 -9.12 4.66 -12.13
C MET A 25 -9.27 5.87 -13.06
N GLN A 26 -10.50 6.32 -13.32
CA GLN A 26 -10.72 7.53 -14.11
C GLN A 26 -10.18 8.77 -13.41
N ALA A 27 -10.39 8.92 -12.10
CA ALA A 27 -9.85 10.02 -11.31
C ALA A 27 -8.31 10.00 -11.28
N LEU A 28 -7.70 8.81 -11.11
CA LEU A 28 -6.26 8.62 -11.20
C LEU A 28 -5.70 9.05 -12.57
N ARG A 29 -6.40 8.68 -13.65
CA ARG A 29 -6.01 9.07 -15.01
C ARG A 29 -6.07 10.60 -15.19
N VAL A 30 -7.13 11.24 -14.73
CA VAL A 30 -7.29 12.71 -14.79
C VAL A 30 -6.18 13.42 -14.01
N SER A 31 -5.74 12.87 -12.87
CA SER A 31 -4.64 13.45 -12.09
C SER A 31 -3.23 13.15 -12.65
N SER A 32 -3.12 12.39 -13.74
CA SER A 32 -1.83 11.97 -14.32
C SER A 32 -0.92 11.29 -13.29
N PHE A 33 -1.50 10.42 -12.46
CA PHE A 33 -0.85 9.83 -11.28
C PHE A 33 0.50 9.14 -11.54
N MET A 34 0.74 8.64 -12.77
CA MET A 34 2.01 8.03 -13.14
C MET A 34 3.13 9.06 -13.34
N HIS A 35 2.80 10.26 -13.83
CA HIS A 35 3.78 11.35 -14.02
C HIS A 35 3.95 12.17 -12.74
N LYS A 36 2.85 12.39 -12.01
CA LYS A 36 2.82 13.14 -10.75
C LYS A 36 2.15 12.29 -9.66
N PRO A 37 2.86 11.28 -9.12
CA PRO A 37 2.33 10.47 -8.04
C PRO A 37 2.07 11.33 -6.81
N SER A 38 0.97 11.02 -6.11
CA SER A 38 0.56 11.68 -4.88
C SER A 38 0.23 10.63 -3.82
N LEU A 39 0.28 11.01 -2.55
CA LEU A 39 -0.05 10.10 -1.45
C LEU A 39 -1.46 9.51 -1.62
N LEU A 40 -2.42 10.34 -2.02
CA LEU A 40 -3.80 9.92 -2.30
C LEU A 40 -3.89 8.93 -3.46
N ALA A 41 -3.08 9.11 -4.51
CA ALA A 41 -3.03 8.17 -5.62
C ALA A 41 -2.50 6.81 -5.15
N ILE A 42 -1.45 6.78 -4.32
CA ILE A 42 -0.91 5.55 -3.74
C ILE A 42 -1.96 4.84 -2.88
N GLU A 43 -2.65 5.58 -2.00
CA GLU A 43 -3.72 5.04 -1.16
C GLU A 43 -4.85 4.44 -2.00
N THR A 44 -5.25 5.13 -3.07
CA THR A 44 -6.29 4.66 -4.00
C THR A 44 -5.88 3.35 -4.69
N LEU A 45 -4.64 3.26 -5.16
CA LEU A 45 -4.10 2.05 -5.80
C LEU A 45 -4.02 0.87 -4.82
N ILE A 46 -3.61 1.13 -3.58
CA ILE A 46 -3.58 0.15 -2.49
C ILE A 46 -4.99 -0.39 -2.23
N MET A 47 -6.03 0.46 -2.26
CA MET A 47 -7.42 0.02 -2.09
C MET A 47 -7.95 -0.84 -3.25
N ILE A 48 -7.45 -0.65 -4.47
CA ILE A 48 -7.87 -1.42 -5.65
C ILE A 48 -7.36 -2.87 -5.60
N GLY A 49 -6.14 -3.12 -5.11
CA GLY A 49 -5.55 -4.48 -5.10
C GLY A 49 -6.41 -5.55 -4.43
N PRO A 50 -6.89 -5.34 -3.20
CA PRO A 50 -7.74 -6.31 -2.54
C PRO A 50 -9.08 -6.57 -3.24
N PHE A 51 -9.64 -5.57 -3.94
CA PHE A 51 -10.80 -5.77 -4.80
C PHE A 51 -10.48 -6.74 -5.95
N LEU A 52 -9.33 -6.55 -6.62
CA LEU A 52 -8.87 -7.42 -7.70
C LEU A 52 -8.62 -8.85 -7.19
N SER A 53 -7.90 -9.01 -6.07
CA SER A 53 -7.62 -10.34 -5.50
C SER A 53 -8.89 -11.05 -5.06
N ASN A 54 -9.84 -10.35 -4.43
CA ASN A 54 -11.14 -10.92 -4.03
C ASN A 54 -11.99 -11.34 -5.24
N SER A 55 -11.77 -10.74 -6.40
CA SER A 55 -12.40 -11.10 -7.67
C SER A 55 -11.64 -12.23 -8.41
N GLY A 56 -10.66 -12.86 -7.77
CA GLY A 56 -9.81 -13.90 -8.38
C GLY A 56 -8.72 -13.37 -9.32
N ARG A 57 -8.59 -12.04 -9.46
CA ARG A 57 -7.65 -11.38 -10.39
C ARG A 57 -6.31 -11.10 -9.71
N PHE A 58 -5.67 -12.14 -9.18
CA PHE A 58 -4.41 -12.02 -8.43
C PHE A 58 -3.25 -11.49 -9.28
N LEU A 59 -3.15 -11.89 -10.55
CA LEU A 59 -2.10 -11.38 -11.45
C LEU A 59 -2.23 -9.87 -11.69
N ASP A 60 -3.46 -9.37 -11.82
CA ASP A 60 -3.73 -7.94 -11.96
C ASP A 60 -3.40 -7.19 -10.67
N ALA A 61 -3.77 -7.74 -9.52
CA ALA A 61 -3.42 -7.18 -8.21
C ALA A 61 -1.90 -7.10 -8.02
N TRP A 62 -1.18 -8.17 -8.34
CA TRP A 62 0.29 -8.23 -8.27
C TRP A 62 0.95 -7.20 -9.20
N THR A 63 0.50 -7.10 -10.45
CA THR A 63 1.01 -6.13 -11.43
C THR A 63 0.74 -4.69 -11.00
N LEU A 64 -0.47 -4.43 -10.48
CA LEU A 64 -0.84 -3.13 -9.92
C LEU A 64 0.06 -2.75 -8.74
N PHE A 65 0.34 -3.70 -7.83
CA PHE A 65 1.20 -3.46 -6.67
C PHE A 65 2.66 -3.21 -7.08
N GLY A 66 3.19 -3.93 -8.06
CA GLY A 66 4.50 -3.63 -8.65
C GLY A 66 4.60 -2.19 -9.16
N THR A 67 3.57 -1.71 -9.86
CA THR A 67 3.50 -0.31 -10.31
C THR A 67 3.39 0.65 -9.14
N THR A 68 2.54 0.35 -8.16
CA THR A 68 2.28 1.19 -7.00
C THR A 68 3.52 1.34 -6.12
N ILE A 69 4.33 0.29 -5.97
CA ILE A 69 5.63 0.32 -5.30
C ILE A 69 6.55 1.34 -5.95
N ARG A 70 6.64 1.37 -7.29
CA ARG A 70 7.48 2.34 -8.01
C ARG A 70 7.02 3.78 -7.79
N LEU A 71 5.71 4.01 -7.79
CA LEU A 71 5.14 5.32 -7.52
C LEU A 71 5.34 5.76 -6.07
N ALA A 72 5.21 4.83 -5.11
CA ALA A 72 5.48 5.06 -3.70
C ALA A 72 6.96 5.39 -3.46
N GLN A 73 7.86 4.71 -4.18
CA GLN A 73 9.30 5.02 -4.17
C GLN A 73 9.57 6.43 -4.71
N ALA A 74 8.90 6.83 -5.81
CA ALA A 74 9.05 8.15 -6.40
C ALA A 74 8.70 9.30 -5.45
N ILE A 75 7.73 9.11 -4.54
CA ILE A 75 7.38 10.11 -3.50
C ILE A 75 8.06 9.87 -2.14
N GLY A 76 8.99 8.91 -2.08
CA GLY A 76 9.84 8.68 -0.92
C GLY A 76 9.26 7.82 0.22
N LEU A 77 8.18 7.04 0.01
CA LEU A 77 7.58 6.25 1.09
C LEU A 77 8.51 5.16 1.67
N HIS A 78 9.51 4.73 0.89
CA HIS A 78 10.53 3.76 1.30
C HIS A 78 11.57 4.32 2.29
N ARG A 79 11.53 5.63 2.58
CA ARG A 79 12.46 6.34 3.46
C ARG A 79 11.78 6.81 4.72
N HIS A 80 12.56 7.03 5.78
CA HIS A 80 12.04 7.67 6.98
C HIS A 80 11.49 9.08 6.62
N PRO A 81 10.24 9.41 7.00
CA PRO A 81 9.61 10.70 6.68
C PRO A 81 10.42 11.95 7.06
N LYS A 82 11.22 11.88 8.14
CA LYS A 82 12.04 13.00 8.63
C LYS A 82 13.18 13.39 7.68
N TYR A 83 13.55 12.51 6.76
CA TYR A 83 14.62 12.74 5.78
C TYR A 83 14.07 13.13 4.40
N LEU A 84 12.76 13.33 4.27
CA LEU A 84 12.17 13.86 3.04
C LEU A 84 12.38 15.37 2.97
N ASP A 85 12.49 15.88 1.75
CA ASP A 85 12.57 17.30 1.47
C ASP A 85 11.49 17.71 0.45
N PRO A 86 10.48 18.49 0.85
CA PRO A 86 10.21 18.91 2.23
C PRO A 86 9.77 17.74 3.11
N ALA A 87 10.06 17.82 4.41
CA ALA A 87 9.54 16.87 5.38
C ALA A 87 8.01 17.01 5.50
N PRO A 88 7.26 15.92 5.76
CA PRO A 88 5.82 16.01 5.92
C PRO A 88 5.44 16.97 7.07
N PRO A 89 4.41 17.81 6.89
CA PRO A 89 4.08 18.89 7.82
C PRO A 89 3.54 18.41 9.16
N THR A 90 3.05 17.17 9.25
CA THR A 90 2.41 16.64 10.46
C THR A 90 2.88 15.23 10.78
N GLN A 91 2.88 14.89 12.07
CA GLN A 91 3.16 13.54 12.53
C GLN A 91 2.14 12.52 12.00
N SER A 92 0.88 12.95 11.81
CA SER A 92 -0.16 12.12 11.20
C SER A 92 0.21 11.71 9.77
N GLU A 93 0.71 12.66 8.96
CA GLU A 93 1.14 12.35 7.60
C GLU A 93 2.37 11.43 7.58
N CYS A 94 3.32 11.61 8.50
CA CYS A 94 4.44 10.68 8.69
C CYS A 94 3.95 9.24 8.96
N ALA A 95 3.00 9.09 9.88
CA ALA A 95 2.43 7.78 10.24
C ALA A 95 1.67 7.14 9.07
N ILE A 96 0.92 7.92 8.29
CA ILE A 96 0.24 7.43 7.08
C ILE A 96 1.26 6.93 6.06
N ARG A 97 2.30 7.73 5.76
CA ARG A 97 3.36 7.37 4.79
C ARG A 97 4.05 6.06 5.16
N GLN A 98 4.43 5.91 6.44
CA GLN A 98 5.01 4.67 6.97
C GLN A 98 4.02 3.52 6.83
N THR A 99 2.78 3.71 7.26
CA THR A 99 1.74 2.68 7.20
C THR A 99 1.54 2.18 5.77
N LEU A 100 1.43 3.07 4.78
CA LEU A 100 1.25 2.69 3.39
C LEU A 100 2.45 1.89 2.84
N TRP A 101 3.69 2.26 3.18
CA TRP A 101 4.88 1.51 2.76
C TRP A 101 4.87 0.07 3.28
N TRP A 102 4.60 -0.10 4.58
CA TRP A 102 4.53 -1.42 5.20
C TRP A 102 3.34 -2.24 4.70
N TRP A 103 2.24 -1.58 4.33
CA TRP A 103 1.10 -2.24 3.71
C TRP A 103 1.42 -2.75 2.30
N LEU A 104 2.17 -1.96 1.51
CA LEU A 104 2.66 -2.39 0.20
C LEU A 104 3.53 -3.63 0.31
N LEU A 105 4.48 -3.65 1.25
CA LEU A 105 5.32 -4.83 1.51
C LEU A 105 4.45 -6.04 1.85
N HIS A 106 3.51 -5.88 2.78
CA HIS A 106 2.69 -7.00 3.21
C HIS A 106 1.84 -7.59 2.07
N MET A 107 1.27 -6.75 1.20
CA MET A 107 0.51 -7.24 0.04
C MET A 107 1.41 -7.85 -1.02
N ASP A 108 2.59 -7.28 -1.26
CA ASP A 108 3.57 -7.84 -2.18
C ASP A 108 4.00 -9.25 -1.75
N GLU A 109 4.20 -9.46 -0.45
CA GLU A 109 4.41 -10.79 0.14
C GLU A 109 3.24 -11.72 -0.14
N GLN A 110 2.01 -11.31 0.16
CA GLN A 110 0.81 -12.14 -0.06
C GLN A 110 0.65 -12.54 -1.53
N TYR A 111 0.77 -11.59 -2.45
CA TYR A 111 0.55 -11.83 -3.88
C TYR A 111 1.69 -12.64 -4.49
N SER A 112 2.93 -12.34 -4.12
CA SER A 112 4.10 -13.06 -4.60
C SER A 112 4.11 -14.51 -4.09
N MET A 113 3.76 -14.75 -2.83
CA MET A 113 3.56 -16.11 -2.31
C MET A 113 2.44 -16.85 -3.05
N THR A 114 1.29 -16.21 -3.25
CA THR A 114 0.14 -16.80 -3.94
C THR A 114 0.47 -17.22 -5.38
N LEU A 115 1.31 -16.43 -6.07
CA LEU A 115 1.68 -16.65 -7.48
C LEU A 115 3.01 -17.38 -7.67
N GLY A 116 3.73 -17.72 -6.60
CA GLY A 116 5.08 -18.31 -6.67
C GLY A 116 6.11 -17.38 -7.34
N ARG A 117 6.04 -16.06 -7.06
CA ARG A 117 6.91 -15.02 -7.61
C ARG A 117 7.89 -14.49 -6.55
N PRO A 118 9.03 -13.88 -6.95
CA PRO A 118 9.88 -13.17 -6.02
C PRO A 118 9.22 -11.87 -5.52
N LEU A 119 9.62 -11.41 -4.34
CA LEU A 119 9.20 -10.11 -3.80
C LEU A 119 9.75 -8.96 -4.63
N GLY A 120 8.96 -7.90 -4.77
CA GLY A 120 9.36 -6.64 -5.38
C GLY A 120 10.11 -5.71 -4.41
N ILE A 121 9.91 -5.85 -3.11
CA ILE A 121 10.57 -5.05 -2.05
C ILE A 121 10.95 -5.88 -0.83
N SER A 122 11.88 -5.36 -0.02
CA SER A 122 12.37 -5.98 1.21
C SER A 122 11.78 -5.32 2.46
N GLY A 123 11.64 -6.09 3.54
CA GLY A 123 11.34 -5.58 4.88
C GLY A 123 12.52 -4.88 5.55
N ILE A 124 13.71 -4.93 4.95
CA ILE A 124 14.89 -4.19 5.41
C ILE A 124 14.98 -2.89 4.59
N GLY A 125 15.00 -1.75 5.28
CA GLY A 125 15.13 -0.44 4.64
C GLY A 125 15.01 0.74 5.61
N ASP A 126 14.99 1.95 5.05
CA ASP A 126 15.05 3.21 5.80
C ASP A 126 13.71 3.63 6.41
N CYS A 127 12.58 3.06 5.96
CA CYS A 127 11.26 3.37 6.50
C CYS A 127 11.02 2.55 7.78
N PRO A 128 10.92 3.18 8.97
CA PRO A 128 10.60 2.44 10.19
C PRO A 128 9.13 1.98 10.18
N PRO A 129 8.78 0.94 10.96
CA PRO A 129 7.39 0.52 11.15
C PRO A 129 6.56 1.63 11.84
N PRO A 130 5.26 1.75 11.51
CA PRO A 130 4.39 2.81 12.04
C PRO A 130 4.07 2.68 13.54
N HIS A 131 4.28 1.51 14.14
CA HIS A 131 4.22 1.27 15.58
C HIS A 131 5.51 0.60 16.00
N GLU A 132 6.10 1.02 17.13
CA GLU A 132 7.18 0.26 17.74
C GLU A 132 6.64 -1.15 18.02
N LEU A 133 7.33 -2.17 17.50
CA LEU A 133 7.02 -3.54 17.89
C LEU A 133 7.18 -3.58 19.40
N THR A 134 6.08 -3.64 20.15
CA THR A 134 6.13 -3.88 21.59
C THR A 134 6.90 -5.18 21.76
N THR A 135 8.17 -5.07 22.14
CA THR A 135 8.94 -6.16 22.68
C THR A 135 8.35 -6.45 24.05
N ASP A 136 7.15 -7.01 24.08
CA ASP A 136 6.68 -7.72 25.26
C ASP A 136 7.65 -8.91 25.42
N PRO A 137 8.36 -9.02 26.56
CA PRO A 137 9.31 -10.09 26.83
C PRO A 137 8.66 -11.48 26.90
#